data_AF-A0A499S389-F1
#
_entry.id   AF-A0A499S389-F1
#
_cell.length_a   1.000
_cell.length_b   1.000
_cell.length_c   1.000
_cell.angle_alpha   90.00
_cell.angle_beta   90.00
_cell.angle_gamma   90.00
#
_symmetry.space_group_name_H-M   'P 1'
#
loop_
_entity.id
_entity.type
_entity.pdbx_description
1 polymer ?
#
loop_
_entity_poly.entity_id
_entity_poly.type
_entity_poly.pdbx_seq_one_letter_code
_entity_poly.pdbx_strand_id
1 'polypeptide(L)'
;KKCSKNRLASRQSFWAELNVACLDHQNVVRVIAATTCGPSSQDSVGTIIMEYVGNSTLHHIIYGIECAKTKGKGNGLGYSNVNLNLVQCLDYSCDIV
;
A
#
# COMPACT_ATOMS: atom_id res chain seq x y z
N LYS A 1 -1.14 10.11 -27.81
CA LYS A 1 -2.50 9.59 -27.48
C LYS A 1 -2.93 10.18 -26.15
N LYS A 2 -3.89 11.11 -26.14
CA LYS A 2 -4.43 11.70 -24.90
C LYS A 2 -5.39 10.66 -24.31
N CYS A 3 -4.92 9.86 -23.36
CA CYS A 3 -5.78 8.94 -22.62
C CYS A 3 -6.69 9.80 -21.74
N SER A 4 -7.92 10.08 -22.18
CA SER A 4 -8.94 10.59 -21.27
C SER A 4 -9.16 9.49 -20.24
N LYS A 5 -8.63 9.68 -19.03
CA LYS A 5 -8.81 8.73 -17.93
C LYS A 5 -10.31 8.45 -17.81
N ASN A 6 -10.74 7.25 -18.22
CA ASN A 6 -12.15 6.87 -18.16
C ASN A 6 -12.49 6.69 -16.68
N ARG A 7 -13.07 7.74 -16.08
CA ARG A 7 -13.38 7.78 -14.64
C ARG A 7 -14.30 6.65 -14.23
N LEU A 8 -15.26 6.29 -15.08
CA LEU A 8 -16.16 5.18 -14.83
C LEU A 8 -15.40 3.86 -14.78
N ALA A 9 -14.50 3.63 -15.76
CA ALA A 9 -13.65 2.44 -15.76
C ALA A 9 -12.72 2.40 -14.53
N SER A 10 -12.08 3.52 -14.17
CA SER A 10 -11.21 3.60 -12.99
C SER A 10 -11.97 3.30 -11.70
N ARG A 11 -13.20 3.80 -11.59
CA ARG A 11 -14.05 3.52 -10.42
C ARG A 11 -14.50 2.07 -10.39
N GLN A 12 -14.90 1.52 -11.53
CA GLN A 12 -15.26 0.10 -11.63
C GLN A 12 -14.09 -0.83 -11.27
N SER A 13 -12.88 -0.53 -11.76
CA SER A 13 -11.66 -1.26 -11.37
C SER A 13 -11.40 -1.16 -9.88
N PHE A 14 -11.51 0.04 -9.30
CA PHE A 14 -11.34 0.23 -7.85
C PHE A 14 -12.32 -0.59 -7.01
N TRP A 15 -13.61 -0.59 -7.37
CA TRP A 15 -14.62 -1.42 -6.71
C TRP A 15 -14.34 -2.92 -6.88
N ALA A 16 -13.85 -3.34 -8.04
CA ALA A 16 -13.48 -4.73 -8.29
C ALA A 16 -12.26 -5.15 -7.46
N GLU A 17 -11.27 -4.27 -7.31
CA GLU A 17 -10.09 -4.49 -6.45
C GLU A 17 -10.48 -4.61 -4.98
N LEU A 18 -11.47 -3.83 -4.52
CA LEU A 18 -11.96 -3.88 -3.15
C LEU A 18 -12.59 -5.23 -2.77
N ASN A 19 -12.93 -6.10 -3.74
CA ASN A 19 -13.33 -7.47 -3.45
C ASN A 19 -12.26 -8.25 -2.65
N VAL A 20 -10.99 -7.83 -2.71
CA VAL A 20 -9.89 -8.37 -1.89
C VAL A 20 -10.14 -8.19 -0.38
N ALA A 21 -11.01 -7.25 0.04
CA ALA A 21 -11.32 -7.02 1.45
C ALA A 21 -11.95 -8.24 2.14
N CYS A 22 -12.54 -9.16 1.37
CA CYS A 22 -13.10 -10.40 1.87
C CYS A 22 -12.11 -11.59 1.84
N LEU A 23 -10.89 -11.41 1.30
CA LEU A 23 -9.86 -12.44 1.28
C LEU A 23 -9.08 -12.41 2.59
N ASP A 24 -9.29 -13.43 3.42
CA ASP A 24 -8.52 -13.64 4.64
C ASP A 24 -7.60 -14.86 4.47
N HIS A 25 -6.32 -14.60 4.21
CA HIS A 25 -5.30 -15.63 4.07
C HIS A 25 -3.95 -15.10 4.53
N GLN A 26 -3.14 -15.94 5.19
CA GLN A 26 -1.86 -15.54 5.79
C GLN A 26 -0.85 -14.94 4.79
N ASN A 27 -0.94 -15.35 3.52
CA ASN A 27 -0.04 -14.91 2.45
C ASN A 27 -0.63 -13.77 1.59
N VAL A 28 -1.78 -13.21 1.97
CA VAL A 28 -2.43 -12.11 1.27
C VAL A 28 -2.42 -10.87 2.16
N VAL A 29 -2.06 -9.72 1.61
CA VAL A 29 -2.08 -8.45 2.34
C VAL A 29 -3.52 -8.10 2.66
N ARG A 30 -3.84 -7.93 3.94
CA ARG A 30 -5.20 -7.63 4.38
C ARG A 30 -5.54 -6.15 4.14
N VAL A 31 -6.75 -5.90 3.62
CA VAL A 31 -7.33 -4.55 3.62
C VAL A 31 -7.95 -4.27 4.99
N ILE A 32 -7.53 -3.18 5.63
CA ILE A 32 -7.99 -2.77 6.96
C ILE A 32 -9.21 -1.86 6.84
N ALA A 33 -9.17 -0.92 5.91
CA ALA A 33 -10.26 0.01 5.65
C ALA A 33 -10.18 0.52 4.21
N ALA A 34 -11.30 0.99 3.68
CA ALA A 34 -11.33 1.68 2.40
C ALA A 34 -12.41 2.76 2.40
N THR A 35 -12.17 3.82 1.64
CA THR A 35 -13.14 4.87 1.35
C THR A 35 -13.49 4.80 -0.14
N THR A 36 -14.77 4.93 -0.46
CA THR A 36 -15.29 4.89 -1.84
C THR A 36 -15.82 6.26 -2.29
N CYS A 37 -15.64 7.28 -1.45
CA CYS A 37 -15.96 8.68 -1.71
C CYS A 37 -14.85 9.60 -1.17
N GLY A 38 -14.22 10.37 -2.07
CA GLY A 38 -13.51 11.58 -1.66
C GLY A 38 -14.52 12.70 -1.37
N PRO A 39 -14.19 13.68 -0.50
CA PRO A 39 -15.00 14.90 -0.38
C PRO A 39 -15.14 15.54 -1.77
N SER A 40 -16.30 16.16 -2.03
CA SER A 40 -16.73 16.69 -3.33
C SER A 40 -15.76 17.67 -4.01
N SER A 41 -14.70 18.11 -3.32
CA SER A 41 -13.61 18.95 -3.81
C SER A 41 -12.40 18.18 -4.34
N GLN A 42 -12.31 16.87 -4.16
CA GLN A 42 -11.19 16.05 -4.60
C GLN A 42 -11.65 15.02 -5.64
N ASP A 43 -11.00 15.03 -6.81
CA ASP A 43 -11.23 14.10 -7.93
C ASP A 43 -10.72 12.67 -7.63
N SER A 44 -10.70 12.26 -6.36
CA SER A 44 -10.24 10.95 -5.91
C SER A 44 -11.34 9.90 -6.00
N VAL A 45 -10.99 8.70 -6.50
CA VAL A 45 -11.90 7.55 -6.58
C VAL A 45 -12.19 6.97 -5.19
N GLY A 46 -11.26 7.13 -4.25
CA GLY A 46 -11.28 6.49 -2.94
C GLY A 46 -9.86 6.20 -2.44
N THR A 47 -9.74 5.85 -1.16
CA THR A 47 -8.47 5.50 -0.52
C THR A 47 -8.57 4.12 0.08
N ILE A 48 -7.56 3.26 -0.12
CA ILE A 48 -7.48 1.93 0.49
C ILE A 48 -6.37 1.94 1.52
N ILE A 49 -6.69 1.49 2.73
CA ILE A 49 -5.74 1.28 3.83
C ILE A 49 -5.54 -0.22 3.95
N MET A 50 -4.31 -0.65 3.75
CA MET A 50 -3.91 -2.05 3.80
C MET A 50 -2.86 -2.29 4.89
N GLU A 51 -2.70 -3.54 5.28
CA GLU A 51 -1.64 -3.95 6.19
C GLU A 51 -0.27 -3.59 5.62
N TYR A 52 0.58 -3.04 6.48
CA TYR A 52 1.96 -2.73 6.12
C TYR A 52 2.83 -3.98 6.31
N VAL A 53 3.38 -4.48 5.20
CA VAL A 53 4.24 -5.68 5.14
C VAL A 53 5.74 -5.35 4.97
N GLY A 54 6.13 -4.09 5.17
CA GLY A 54 7.52 -3.64 5.06
C GLY A 54 7.80 -2.72 3.86
N ASN A 55 9.03 -2.22 3.81
CA ASN A 55 9.50 -1.24 2.81
C ASN A 55 10.06 -1.86 1.53
N SER A 56 9.86 -3.15 1.29
CA SER A 56 10.48 -3.85 0.17
C SER A 56 9.51 -4.82 -0.47
N THR A 57 9.47 -4.83 -1.79
CA THR A 57 8.68 -5.82 -2.52
C THR A 57 9.46 -7.12 -2.66
N LEU A 58 8.75 -8.22 -2.89
CA LEU A 58 9.37 -9.53 -3.16
C LEU A 58 10.42 -9.44 -4.29
N HIS A 59 10.17 -8.62 -5.30
CA HIS A 59 11.12 -8.37 -6.38
C HIS A 59 12.43 -7.76 -5.89
N HIS A 60 12.39 -6.79 -4.96
CA HIS A 60 13.59 -6.20 -4.37
C HIS A 60 14.41 -7.25 -3.59
N ILE A 61 13.71 -8.15 -2.87
CA ILE A 61 14.34 -9.21 -2.09
C ILE A 61 15.01 -10.25 -2.98
N ILE A 62 14.34 -10.67 -4.06
CA ILE A 62 14.84 -11.70 -4.98
C ILE A 62 15.99 -11.17 -5.84
N TYR A 63 15.87 -9.94 -6.35
CA TYR A 63 16.81 -9.39 -7.34
C TYR A 63 17.81 -8.38 -6.75
N GLY A 64 17.80 -8.15 -5.44
CA GLY A 64 18.91 -7.48 -4.75
C GLY A 64 19.00 -5.98 -4.96
N ILE A 65 17.88 -5.27 -5.15
CA ILE A 65 17.88 -3.82 -5.00
C ILE A 65 17.78 -3.56 -3.49
N GLU A 66 18.90 -3.23 -2.84
CA GLU A 66 18.89 -2.73 -1.46
C GLU A 66 18.05 -1.46 -1.41
N CYS A 67 16.75 -1.58 -1.09
CA CYS A 67 15.95 -0.46 -0.63
C CYS A 67 16.70 0.12 0.57
N ALA A 68 17.12 1.38 0.46
CA ALA A 68 18.05 2.05 1.36
C ALA A 68 17.77 1.68 2.82
N LYS A 69 18.65 0.85 3.39
CA LYS A 69 18.64 0.50 4.81
C LYS A 69 18.72 1.80 5.61
N THR A 70 17.62 2.24 6.23
CA THR A 70 17.72 3.06 7.44
C THR A 70 18.50 2.23 8.45
N LYS A 71 19.76 2.60 8.68
CA LYS A 71 20.72 1.95 9.59
C LYS A 71 20.06 1.64 10.94
N GLY A 72 19.66 0.38 11.11
CA GLY A 72 19.28 -0.22 12.39
C GLY A 72 19.99 -1.57 12.47
N LYS A 73 21.01 -1.62 13.32
CA LYS A 73 21.89 -2.76 13.56
C LYS A 73 21.10 -3.97 14.06
N GLY A 74 21.14 -5.11 13.35
CA GLY A 74 20.51 -6.33 13.84
C GLY A 74 20.40 -7.42 12.79
N ASN A 75 21.26 -8.44 12.94
CA ASN A 75 21.38 -9.60 12.06
C ASN A 75 20.10 -10.43 12.03
N GLY A 76 19.75 -10.95 10.86
CA GLY A 76 18.77 -12.03 10.71
C GLY A 76 17.86 -11.81 9.52
N LEU A 77 17.86 -12.77 8.59
CA LEU A 77 16.83 -12.97 7.59
C LEU A 77 15.53 -13.43 8.28
N GLY A 78 15.05 -12.64 9.23
CA GLY A 78 13.81 -12.87 9.94
C GLY A 78 12.72 -12.10 9.23
N TYR A 79 11.71 -12.83 8.73
CA TYR A 79 10.37 -12.31 8.45
C TYR A 79 9.77 -11.79 9.76
N SER A 80 10.29 -10.67 10.25
CA SER A 80 9.72 -9.94 11.36
C SER A 80 8.79 -8.90 10.73
N ASN A 81 7.52 -8.92 11.13
CA ASN A 81 6.64 -7.78 10.96
C ASN A 81 7.36 -6.59 11.60
N VAL A 82 8.04 -5.78 10.78
CA VAL A 82 8.75 -4.60 11.25
C VAL A 82 7.67 -3.64 11.72
N ASN A 83 7.51 -3.53 13.04
CA ASN A 83 6.59 -2.59 13.62
C ASN A 83 7.09 -1.19 13.25
N LEU A 84 6.38 -0.50 12.35
CA LEU A 84 6.70 0.87 12.00
C LEU A 84 6.63 1.72 13.26
N ASN A 85 7.73 2.41 13.56
CA ASN A 85 7.67 3.46 14.57
C ASN A 85 6.76 4.60 14.06
N LEU A 86 6.05 5.29 14.96
CA LEU A 86 5.21 6.45 14.67
C LEU A 86 5.90 7.46 13.73
N VAL A 87 7.20 7.71 13.93
CA VAL A 87 8.00 8.62 13.09
C VAL A 87 8.09 8.13 11.63
N GLN A 88 8.24 6.82 11.42
CA GLN A 88 8.28 6.22 10.08
C GLN A 88 6.89 6.19 9.45
N CYS A 89 5.82 5.97 10.23
CA CYS A 89 4.45 6.10 9.74
C CYS A 89 4.14 7.53 9.25
N LEU A 90 4.60 8.54 9.99
CA LEU A 90 4.38 9.95 9.64
C LEU A 90 5.10 10.32 8.34
N ASP A 91 6.35 9.86 8.15
CA ASP A 91 7.11 10.02 6.91
C ASP A 91 6.34 9.43 5.72
N TYR A 92 5.77 8.23 5.89
CA TYR A 92 4.93 7.57 4.89
C TYR A 92 3.61 8.30 4.60
N SER A 93 3.00 8.91 5.62
CA SER A 93 1.69 9.57 5.46
C SER A 93 1.75 10.84 4.62
N CYS A 94 2.92 11.49 4.54
CA CYS A 94 3.12 12.74 3.80
C CYS A 94 3.04 12.56 2.26
N ASP A 95 3.20 11.34 1.75
CA ASP A 95 3.09 11.01 0.31
C ASP A 95 1.66 10.61 -0.12
N ILE A 96 0.71 10.55 0.81
CA ILE A 96 -0.69 10.23 0.50
C ILE A 96 -1.38 11.52 0.00
N VAL A 97 -1.37 11.72 -1.31
CA VAL A 97 -2.06 12.82 -2.04
C VAL A 97 -3.34 12.33 -2.71
#